data_AF-K9EMF1-F1
#
_entry.id   AF-K9EMF1-F1
#
_cell.length_a   1.000
_cell.length_b   1.000
_cell.length_c   1.000
_cell.angle_alpha   90.00
_cell.angle_beta   90.00
_cell.angle_gamma   90.00
#
_symmetry.space_group_name_H-M   'P 1'
#
loop_
_entity.id
_entity.type
_entity.pdbx_description
1 polymer ?
#
loop_
_entity_poly.entity_id
_entity_poly.type
_entity_poly.pdbx_seq_one_letter_code
_entity_poly.pdbx_strand_id
1 'polypeptide(L)'
;MKINAETKYCQTCGIPLDIDYTNLEANQNTEYCDYCLHNGVKLYDFSMDYLIYLWGLFPEEYYKETGVNLTSEELRAEMSKRLPNIKRWKQKINTAHVQYDLIIRVQEYINRHLFDDLDSDKLSHVAGISKYYFRRLFKAVCGENMGMYIQRLRLEYIAFKLITTDVSVPELLNQINYQNKHTLSRAFKSYFNCSIPEFRKKHSNVNPERKNPIRIEPSIEKISGIRIAYLKLERTNNVSYSYSVLWKQLLQFSEKHELSSKGFKYVSLTLDYPYITPEEQCRFMIGVTLPQSFEAPKGFGVYEIHAGEYAIFRFKGFYHELNKVYRHIYLDWLPTSDYTLREQLTFETYINTPQKTPASELITDIYIPITKKET
;
A
#
# COMPACT_ATOMS: atom_id res chain seq x y z
N MET A 1 -16.82 6.86 55.09
CA MET A 1 -17.10 6.79 53.63
C MET A 1 -16.11 7.65 52.86
N LYS A 2 -14.95 7.10 52.54
CA LYS A 2 -13.90 7.60 51.63
C LYS A 2 -13.11 6.33 51.27
N ILE A 3 -12.80 5.97 50.03
CA ILE A 3 -12.31 6.68 48.84
C ILE A 3 -12.90 5.92 47.63
N ASN A 4 -13.34 6.62 46.57
CA ASN A 4 -13.69 6.00 45.28
C ASN A 4 -12.46 5.23 44.77
N ALA A 5 -12.45 3.91 44.89
CA ALA A 5 -11.54 3.08 44.14
C ALA A 5 -11.94 3.19 42.67
N GLU A 6 -11.01 3.54 41.78
CA GLU A 6 -11.25 3.37 40.35
C GLU A 6 -11.57 1.90 40.08
N THR A 7 -12.80 1.62 39.63
CA THR A 7 -13.22 0.30 39.17
C THR A 7 -12.20 -0.23 38.17
N LYS A 8 -11.54 -1.33 38.52
CA LYS A 8 -10.57 -1.99 37.64
C LYS A 8 -11.33 -2.90 36.68
N TYR A 9 -10.87 -2.96 35.43
CA TYR A 9 -11.48 -3.79 34.40
C TYR A 9 -10.49 -4.83 33.86
N CYS A 10 -11.02 -6.00 33.49
CA CYS A 10 -10.28 -7.06 32.82
C CYS A 10 -9.63 -6.52 31.55
N GLN A 11 -8.32 -6.74 31.43
CA GLN A 11 -7.52 -6.27 30.30
C GLN A 11 -7.86 -6.96 28.98
N THR A 12 -8.78 -7.92 28.94
CA THR A 12 -9.26 -8.56 27.71
C THR A 12 -10.68 -8.14 27.37
N CYS A 13 -11.65 -8.51 28.20
CA CYS A 13 -13.08 -8.37 27.89
C CYS A 13 -13.73 -7.12 28.48
N GLY A 14 -13.05 -6.38 29.37
CA GLY A 14 -13.59 -5.15 29.97
C GLY A 14 -14.64 -5.32 31.05
N ILE A 15 -14.78 -6.54 31.59
CA ILE A 15 -15.61 -6.79 32.78
C ILE A 15 -14.98 -6.17 34.03
N PRO A 16 -15.76 -5.60 34.97
CA PRO A 16 -15.23 -5.13 36.25
C PRO A 16 -14.57 -6.26 37.05
N LEU A 17 -13.43 -5.97 37.70
CA LEU A 17 -12.64 -6.92 38.52
C LEU A 17 -12.80 -6.69 40.03
N ASP A 18 -13.51 -5.64 40.42
CA ASP A 18 -13.83 -5.25 41.80
C ASP A 18 -15.06 -5.97 42.36
N ILE A 19 -15.57 -6.96 41.63
CA ILE A 19 -16.67 -7.82 42.04
C ILE A 19 -16.07 -8.94 42.90
N ASP A 20 -16.60 -9.12 44.11
CA ASP A 20 -16.03 -10.00 45.12
C ASP A 20 -16.19 -11.48 44.72
N TYR A 21 -15.18 -12.03 44.04
CA TYR A 21 -15.17 -13.41 43.53
C TYR A 21 -14.83 -14.47 44.60
N THR A 22 -14.99 -14.20 45.90
CA THR A 22 -14.40 -15.07 46.94
C THR A 22 -14.90 -16.51 46.90
N ASN A 23 -14.03 -17.40 46.40
CA ASN A 23 -13.39 -18.41 47.23
C ASN A 23 -12.06 -18.92 46.63
N LEU A 24 -10.97 -18.61 47.34
CA LEU A 24 -9.74 -19.43 47.53
C LEU A 24 -8.76 -19.63 46.35
N GLU A 25 -7.64 -18.90 46.36
CA GLU A 25 -6.24 -19.39 46.50
C GLU A 25 -5.19 -18.38 45.98
N ALA A 26 -3.97 -18.47 46.54
CA ALA A 26 -2.94 -17.44 46.67
C ALA A 26 -2.16 -17.02 45.40
N ASN A 27 -2.81 -16.89 44.23
CA ASN A 27 -2.15 -16.44 42.99
C ASN A 27 -3.06 -15.58 42.08
N GLN A 28 -3.85 -14.67 42.65
CA GLN A 28 -4.82 -13.88 41.88
C GLN A 28 -4.18 -12.90 40.90
N ASN A 29 -4.59 -13.02 39.62
CA ASN A 29 -4.27 -12.06 38.58
C ASN A 29 -5.15 -10.81 38.70
N THR A 30 -4.56 -9.67 39.04
CA THR A 30 -5.30 -8.40 39.21
C THR A 30 -5.59 -7.65 37.90
N GLU A 31 -5.17 -8.20 36.75
CA GLU A 31 -5.32 -7.59 35.42
C GLU A 31 -6.36 -8.32 34.54
N TYR A 32 -6.70 -9.59 34.79
CA TYR A 32 -7.59 -10.38 33.93
C TYR A 32 -8.64 -11.14 34.73
N CYS A 33 -9.84 -11.32 34.17
CA CYS A 33 -10.85 -12.22 34.74
C CYS A 33 -10.53 -13.69 34.41
N ASP A 34 -11.07 -14.60 35.22
CA ASP A 34 -10.79 -16.05 35.14
C ASP A 34 -11.19 -16.68 33.80
N TYR A 35 -12.18 -16.11 33.10
CA TYR A 35 -12.60 -16.54 31.77
C TYR A 35 -11.61 -16.15 30.66
N CYS A 36 -10.91 -15.02 30.83
CA CYS A 36 -9.96 -14.53 29.84
C CYS A 36 -8.55 -15.08 30.05
N LEU A 37 -8.26 -15.53 31.26
CA LEU A 37 -6.96 -16.09 31.65
C LEU A 37 -7.17 -17.24 32.63
N HIS A 38 -6.92 -18.47 32.18
CA HIS A 38 -6.99 -19.66 33.03
C HIS A 38 -5.61 -20.31 33.12
N ASN A 39 -5.11 -20.54 34.33
CA ASN A 39 -3.78 -21.11 34.60
C ASN A 39 -2.62 -20.41 33.85
N GLY A 40 -2.71 -19.08 33.68
CA GLY A 40 -1.69 -18.28 32.99
C GLY A 40 -1.74 -18.33 31.45
N VAL A 41 -2.70 -19.05 30.86
CA VAL A 41 -2.90 -19.13 29.41
C VAL A 41 -4.10 -18.29 28.99
N LYS A 42 -3.91 -17.43 27.97
CA LYS A 42 -5.01 -16.67 27.37
C LYS A 42 -5.85 -17.62 26.52
N LEU A 43 -7.11 -17.79 26.88
CA LEU A 43 -8.01 -18.73 26.20
C LEU A 43 -8.48 -18.20 24.83
N TYR A 44 -8.50 -16.87 24.62
CA TYR A 44 -9.02 -16.26 23.39
C TYR A 44 -8.29 -14.96 23.00
N ASP A 45 -7.91 -14.79 21.72
CA ASP A 45 -7.36 -13.55 21.14
C ASP A 45 -8.33 -12.94 20.10
N PHE A 46 -9.51 -12.54 20.58
CA PHE A 46 -10.52 -11.89 19.77
C PHE A 46 -10.17 -10.42 19.44
N SER A 47 -10.62 -9.93 18.28
CA SER A 47 -10.57 -8.51 17.95
C SER A 47 -11.53 -7.72 18.86
N MET A 48 -11.27 -6.42 19.06
CA MET A 48 -12.11 -5.55 19.88
C MET A 48 -13.55 -5.49 19.35
N ASP A 49 -13.72 -5.38 18.02
CA ASP A 49 -15.04 -5.37 17.38
C ASP A 49 -15.79 -6.69 17.59
N TYR A 50 -15.08 -7.82 17.54
CA TYR A 50 -15.69 -9.12 17.79
C TYR A 50 -16.07 -9.30 19.26
N LEU A 51 -15.29 -8.76 20.20
CA LEU A 51 -15.66 -8.75 21.62
C LEU A 51 -16.90 -7.88 21.89
N ILE A 52 -17.00 -6.70 21.27
CA ILE A 52 -18.20 -5.86 21.37
C ILE A 52 -19.43 -6.59 20.80
N TYR A 53 -19.25 -7.26 19.66
CA TYR A 53 -20.30 -8.07 19.05
C TYR A 53 -20.76 -9.20 19.99
N LEU A 54 -19.83 -9.98 20.55
CA LEU A 54 -20.12 -11.08 21.48
C LEU A 54 -20.85 -10.58 22.74
N TRP A 55 -20.41 -9.47 23.34
CA TRP A 55 -21.10 -8.90 24.49
C TRP A 55 -22.55 -8.52 24.17
N GLY A 56 -22.79 -7.92 23.00
CA GLY A 56 -24.15 -7.60 22.57
C GLY A 56 -25.03 -8.81 22.25
N LEU A 57 -24.45 -10.01 22.03
CA LEU A 57 -25.23 -11.23 21.85
C LEU A 57 -25.73 -11.83 23.18
N PHE A 58 -25.02 -11.57 24.29
CA PHE A 58 -25.28 -12.22 25.58
C PHE A 58 -25.31 -11.20 26.75
N PRO A 59 -26.23 -10.21 26.74
CA PRO A 59 -26.35 -9.23 27.82
C PRO A 59 -26.69 -9.84 29.18
N GLU A 60 -27.36 -10.99 29.21
CA GLU A 60 -27.68 -11.75 30.42
C GLU A 60 -26.44 -12.25 31.16
N GLU A 61 -25.38 -12.63 30.44
CA GLU A 61 -24.12 -13.05 31.05
C GLU A 61 -23.40 -11.85 31.69
N TYR A 62 -23.48 -10.67 31.05
CA TYR A 62 -22.98 -9.43 31.65
C TYR A 62 -23.76 -9.05 32.92
N TYR A 63 -25.08 -9.23 32.93
CA TYR A 63 -25.91 -9.01 34.12
C TYR A 63 -25.56 -9.97 35.26
N LYS A 64 -25.37 -11.26 34.98
CA LYS A 64 -24.99 -12.25 36.00
C LYS A 64 -23.71 -11.85 36.72
N GLU A 65 -22.74 -11.35 35.98
CA GLU A 65 -21.44 -10.97 36.52
C GLU A 65 -21.48 -9.61 37.23
N THR A 66 -22.19 -8.62 36.68
CA THR A 66 -22.09 -7.22 37.14
C THR A 66 -23.27 -6.71 37.95
N GLY A 67 -24.40 -7.42 37.93
CA GLY A 67 -25.68 -6.95 38.46
C GLY A 67 -26.31 -5.78 37.68
N VAL A 68 -25.68 -5.32 36.59
CA VAL A 68 -26.17 -4.19 35.79
C VAL A 68 -26.97 -4.72 34.61
N ASN A 69 -28.26 -4.37 34.56
CA ASN A 69 -29.14 -4.77 33.47
C ASN A 69 -29.01 -3.80 32.29
N LEU A 70 -28.47 -4.28 31.17
CA LEU A 70 -28.31 -3.51 29.93
C LEU A 70 -28.90 -4.30 28.76
N THR A 71 -29.55 -3.62 27.83
CA THR A 71 -29.92 -4.22 26.54
C THR A 71 -28.68 -4.51 25.70
N SER A 72 -28.82 -5.35 24.67
CA SER A 72 -27.75 -5.63 23.69
C SER A 72 -27.15 -4.37 23.05
N GLU A 73 -27.96 -3.35 22.76
CA GLU A 73 -27.49 -2.09 22.16
C GLU A 73 -26.73 -1.22 23.16
N GLU A 74 -27.26 -1.09 24.38
CA GLU A 74 -26.62 -0.34 25.47
C GLU A 74 -25.29 -0.97 25.88
N LEU A 75 -25.24 -2.31 25.96
CA LEU A 75 -24.01 -3.03 26.28
C LEU A 75 -22.96 -2.87 25.19
N ARG A 76 -23.34 -2.92 23.90
CA ARG A 76 -22.42 -2.61 22.80
C ARG A 76 -21.89 -1.18 22.89
N ALA A 77 -22.76 -0.21 23.16
CA ALA A 77 -22.36 1.19 23.29
C ALA A 77 -21.41 1.40 24.48
N GLU A 78 -21.68 0.73 25.60
CA GLU A 78 -20.86 0.78 26.80
C GLU A 78 -19.49 0.14 26.57
N MET A 79 -19.43 -1.05 25.97
CA MET A 79 -18.16 -1.71 25.62
C MET A 79 -17.37 -0.91 24.58
N SER A 80 -18.04 -0.28 23.61
CA SER A 80 -17.39 0.58 22.60
C SER A 80 -16.71 1.80 23.23
N LYS A 81 -17.24 2.31 24.34
CA LYS A 81 -16.60 3.40 25.11
C LYS A 81 -15.51 2.89 26.05
N ARG A 82 -15.74 1.74 26.68
CA ARG A 82 -14.88 1.22 27.74
C ARG A 82 -13.63 0.53 27.22
N LEU A 83 -13.77 -0.41 26.27
CA LEU A 83 -12.66 -1.22 25.78
C LEU A 83 -11.47 -0.38 25.30
N PRO A 84 -11.63 0.70 24.50
CA PRO A 84 -10.49 1.52 24.05
C PRO A 84 -9.64 2.13 25.18
N ASN A 85 -10.21 2.30 26.39
CA ASN A 85 -9.55 2.93 27.53
C ASN A 85 -8.77 1.95 28.42
N ILE A 86 -8.96 0.65 28.23
CA ILE A 86 -8.28 -0.43 28.97
C ILE A 86 -6.84 -0.58 28.47
N LYS A 87 -5.82 -0.67 29.34
CA LYS A 87 -4.37 -0.69 29.00
C LYS A 87 -4.00 -1.56 27.79
N ARG A 88 -4.55 -2.78 27.65
CA ARG A 88 -4.36 -3.65 26.45
C ARG A 88 -4.78 -2.96 25.15
N TRP A 89 -5.95 -2.34 25.15
CA TRP A 89 -6.57 -1.69 23.99
C TRP A 89 -6.10 -0.24 23.83
N LYS A 90 -5.76 0.43 24.93
CA LYS A 90 -5.16 1.78 25.01
C LYS A 90 -3.75 1.80 24.42
N GLN A 91 -2.95 0.74 24.59
CA GLN A 91 -1.69 0.58 23.86
C GLN A 91 -1.89 0.24 22.38
N LYS A 92 -3.09 -0.24 22.00
CA LYS A 92 -3.54 -0.34 20.61
C LYS A 92 -4.37 0.87 20.17
N ILE A 93 -4.08 2.08 20.67
CA ILE A 93 -4.38 3.30 19.91
C ILE A 93 -3.55 3.21 18.63
N ASN A 94 -4.15 2.59 17.62
CA ASN A 94 -3.79 2.51 16.21
C ASN A 94 -2.33 2.79 15.83
N THR A 95 -1.31 2.31 16.55
CA THR A 95 0.10 2.56 16.15
C THR A 95 0.40 1.95 14.79
N ALA A 96 -0.47 1.09 14.28
CA ALA A 96 -0.46 0.59 12.91
C ALA A 96 -0.37 1.74 11.88
N HIS A 97 -1.15 2.83 12.01
CA HIS A 97 -1.03 3.96 11.06
C HIS A 97 0.35 4.62 11.16
N VAL A 98 0.83 4.92 12.37
CA VAL A 98 2.15 5.52 12.57
C VAL A 98 3.25 4.61 12.02
N GLN A 99 3.20 3.32 12.36
CA GLN A 99 4.14 2.30 11.90
C GLN A 99 4.12 2.15 10.38
N TYR A 100 2.94 2.20 9.77
CA TYR A 100 2.77 2.20 8.32
C TYR A 100 3.39 3.44 7.69
N ASP A 101 3.15 4.63 8.26
CA ASP A 101 3.75 5.89 7.82
C ASP A 101 5.29 5.85 7.93
N LEU A 102 5.85 5.25 8.99
CA LEU A 102 7.29 5.05 9.11
C LEU A 102 7.85 4.23 7.94
N ILE A 103 7.18 3.13 7.59
CA ILE A 103 7.61 2.24 6.51
C ILE A 103 7.39 2.87 5.14
N ILE A 104 6.31 3.61 4.91
CA ILE A 104 6.10 4.36 3.67
C ILE A 104 7.26 5.32 3.42
N ARG A 105 7.67 6.11 4.42
CA ARG A 105 8.80 7.05 4.28
C ARG A 105 10.10 6.32 3.91
N VAL A 106 10.33 5.15 4.50
CA VAL A 106 11.48 4.32 4.15
C VAL A 106 11.39 3.80 2.71
N GLN A 107 10.21 3.34 2.27
CA GLN A 107 10.02 2.86 0.90
C GLN A 107 10.18 3.99 -0.13
N GLU A 108 9.67 5.19 0.15
CA GLU A 108 9.89 6.37 -0.67
C GLU A 108 11.38 6.70 -0.78
N TYR A 109 12.11 6.64 0.34
CA TYR A 109 13.56 6.78 0.35
C TYR A 109 14.24 5.71 -0.50
N ILE A 110 13.89 4.43 -0.33
CA ILE A 110 14.43 3.33 -1.14
C ILE A 110 14.18 3.57 -2.64
N ASN A 111 12.99 4.01 -3.03
CA ASN A 111 12.66 4.26 -4.43
C ASN A 111 13.51 5.40 -5.04
N ARG A 112 13.85 6.43 -4.25
CA ARG A 112 14.71 7.54 -4.70
C ARG A 112 16.20 7.20 -4.70
N HIS A 113 16.60 6.27 -3.83
CA HIS A 113 17.98 5.89 -3.56
C HIS A 113 18.26 4.42 -3.92
N LEU A 114 17.56 3.88 -4.92
CA LEU A 114 17.47 2.45 -5.16
C LEU A 114 18.82 1.78 -5.36
N PHE A 115 19.77 2.47 -6.00
CA PHE A 115 21.12 1.96 -6.27
C PHE A 115 22.18 2.48 -5.29
N ASP A 116 21.79 3.24 -4.28
CA ASP A 116 22.73 3.67 -3.25
C ASP A 116 23.12 2.50 -2.34
N ASP A 117 24.14 2.70 -1.51
CA ASP A 117 24.49 1.75 -0.46
C ASP A 117 23.43 1.82 0.65
N LEU A 118 22.47 0.90 0.61
CA LEU A 118 21.35 0.81 1.53
C LEU A 118 21.55 -0.35 2.51
N ASP A 119 21.58 -0.02 3.80
CA ASP A 119 21.62 -1.00 4.88
C ASP A 119 20.54 -0.73 5.93
N SER A 120 20.42 -1.64 6.87
CA SER A 120 19.42 -1.53 7.94
C SER A 120 19.71 -0.41 8.94
N ASP A 121 20.95 0.05 9.06
CA ASP A 121 21.29 1.15 9.96
C ASP A 121 20.78 2.47 9.35
N LYS A 122 21.19 2.77 8.11
CA LYS A 122 20.72 3.94 7.33
C LYS A 122 19.19 4.01 7.27
N LEU A 123 18.54 2.92 6.89
CA LEU A 123 17.07 2.91 6.74
C LEU A 123 16.33 2.98 8.08
N SER A 124 16.93 2.49 9.17
CA SER A 124 16.36 2.68 10.50
C SER A 124 16.44 4.14 10.97
N HIS A 125 17.50 4.87 10.59
CA HIS A 125 17.60 6.30 10.81
C HIS A 125 16.54 7.10 10.03
N VAL A 126 16.27 6.73 8.77
CA VAL A 126 15.17 7.33 7.99
C VAL A 126 13.82 7.16 8.71
N ALA A 127 13.57 5.99 9.30
CA ALA A 127 12.36 5.75 10.09
C ALA A 127 12.39 6.37 11.50
N GLY A 128 13.55 6.79 12.02
CA GLY A 128 13.69 7.31 13.38
C GLY A 128 13.49 6.26 14.48
N ILE A 129 13.79 4.99 14.21
CA ILE A 129 13.57 3.87 15.14
C ILE A 129 14.79 2.96 15.22
N SER A 130 14.84 2.08 16.23
CA SER A 130 15.96 1.14 16.38
C SER A 130 16.03 0.14 15.23
N LYS A 131 17.25 -0.22 14.81
CA LYS A 131 17.53 -1.23 13.77
C LYS A 131 16.76 -2.54 13.94
N TYR A 132 16.70 -3.06 15.17
CA TYR A 132 16.02 -4.33 15.47
C TYR A 132 14.51 -4.22 15.32
N TYR A 133 13.93 -3.11 15.78
CA TYR A 133 12.50 -2.86 15.60
C TYR A 133 12.16 -2.62 14.13
N PHE A 134 12.97 -1.82 13.43
CA PHE A 134 12.84 -1.56 12.00
C PHE A 134 12.81 -2.85 11.17
N ARG A 135 13.76 -3.77 11.36
CA ARG A 135 13.79 -5.04 10.61
C ARG A 135 12.52 -5.86 10.79
N ARG A 136 12.00 -5.94 12.02
CA ARG A 136 10.75 -6.66 12.31
C ARG A 136 9.55 -5.95 11.68
N LEU A 137 9.48 -4.63 11.84
CA LEU A 137 8.38 -3.83 11.34
C LEU A 137 8.33 -3.82 9.81
N PHE A 138 9.47 -3.65 9.15
CA PHE A 138 9.57 -3.68 7.69
C PHE A 138 9.06 -5.00 7.13
N LYS A 139 9.50 -6.14 7.71
CA LYS A 139 9.02 -7.46 7.28
C LYS A 139 7.52 -7.64 7.53
N ALA A 140 7.00 -7.15 8.64
CA ALA A 140 5.57 -7.24 8.95
C ALA A 140 4.71 -6.42 7.99
N VAL A 141 5.16 -5.23 7.58
CA VAL A 141 4.43 -4.33 6.68
C VAL A 141 4.61 -4.71 5.21
N CYS A 142 5.83 -5.00 4.76
CA CYS A 142 6.13 -5.29 3.35
C CYS A 142 5.94 -6.77 2.98
N GLY A 143 5.82 -7.67 3.97
CA GLY A 143 5.71 -9.12 3.76
C GLY A 143 7.01 -9.82 3.35
N GLU A 144 8.10 -9.09 3.16
CA GLU A 144 9.41 -9.64 2.79
C GLU A 144 10.56 -8.97 3.56
N ASN A 145 11.73 -9.60 3.55
CA ASN A 145 12.92 -9.00 4.15
C ASN A 145 13.39 -7.80 3.31
N MET A 146 13.84 -6.73 3.98
CA MET A 146 14.36 -5.52 3.35
C MET A 146 15.40 -5.79 2.24
N GLY A 147 16.35 -6.71 2.46
CA GLY A 147 17.35 -7.04 1.44
C GLY A 147 16.72 -7.66 0.18
N MET A 148 15.73 -8.53 0.36
CA MET A 148 14.98 -9.13 -0.75
C MET A 148 14.13 -8.09 -1.47
N TYR A 149 13.47 -7.19 -0.73
CA TYR A 149 12.71 -6.07 -1.28
C TYR A 149 13.57 -5.19 -2.19
N ILE A 150 14.70 -4.69 -1.68
CA ILE A 150 15.61 -3.83 -2.44
C ILE A 150 16.16 -4.57 -3.66
N GLN A 151 16.57 -5.83 -3.48
CA GLN A 151 17.11 -6.65 -4.56
C GLN A 151 16.08 -6.88 -5.67
N ARG A 152 14.83 -7.16 -5.31
CA ARG A 152 13.71 -7.30 -6.25
C ARG A 152 13.51 -6.02 -7.05
N LEU A 153 13.35 -4.88 -6.39
CA LEU A 153 13.16 -3.59 -7.06
C LEU A 153 14.31 -3.25 -8.02
N ARG A 154 15.57 -3.53 -7.63
CA ARG A 154 16.73 -3.35 -8.51
C ARG A 154 16.65 -4.21 -9.77
N LEU A 155 16.29 -5.49 -9.63
CA LEU A 155 16.19 -6.41 -10.77
C LEU A 155 15.01 -6.05 -11.69
N GLU A 156 13.88 -5.64 -11.13
CA GLU A 156 12.70 -5.20 -11.88
C GLU A 156 12.99 -3.90 -12.65
N TYR A 157 13.70 -2.94 -12.04
CA TYR A 157 14.18 -1.74 -12.73
C TYR A 157 15.12 -2.09 -13.90
N ILE A 158 16.08 -2.99 -13.67
CA ILE A 158 17.02 -3.43 -14.70
C ILE A 158 16.25 -4.09 -15.84
N ALA A 159 15.31 -5.00 -15.54
CA ALA A 159 14.45 -5.61 -16.54
C ALA A 159 13.67 -4.57 -17.35
N PHE A 160 13.13 -3.54 -16.69
CA PHE A 160 12.42 -2.45 -17.37
C PHE A 160 13.32 -1.68 -18.33
N LYS A 161 14.54 -1.33 -17.92
CA LYS A 161 15.53 -0.68 -18.80
C LYS A 161 15.94 -1.55 -19.97
N LEU A 162 16.09 -2.86 -19.77
CA LEU A 162 16.43 -3.80 -20.83
C LEU A 162 15.32 -3.95 -21.88
N ILE A 163 14.05 -3.72 -21.49
CA ILE A 163 12.90 -3.79 -22.40
C ILE A 163 12.70 -2.46 -23.14
N THR A 164 12.84 -1.34 -22.45
CA THR A 164 12.52 -0.01 -22.99
C THR A 164 13.67 0.65 -23.74
N THR A 165 14.89 0.10 -23.66
CA THR A 165 16.09 0.69 -24.27
C THR A 165 17.06 -0.37 -24.81
N ASP A 166 17.91 0.04 -25.75
CA ASP A 166 18.99 -0.79 -26.31
C ASP A 166 20.29 -0.75 -25.51
N VAL A 167 20.26 -0.19 -24.29
CA VAL A 167 21.45 -0.02 -23.43
C VAL A 167 22.19 -1.34 -23.21
N SER A 168 23.50 -1.35 -23.41
CA SER A 168 24.29 -2.56 -23.15
C SER A 168 24.36 -2.85 -21.64
N VAL A 169 24.56 -4.12 -21.27
CA VAL A 169 24.73 -4.49 -19.84
C VAL A 169 25.88 -3.73 -19.17
N PRO A 170 27.05 -3.54 -19.81
CA PRO A 170 28.11 -2.71 -19.24
C PRO A 170 27.71 -1.24 -19.04
N GLU A 171 27.05 -0.61 -20.02
CA GLU A 171 26.58 0.78 -19.87
C GLU A 171 25.55 0.91 -18.75
N LEU A 172 24.62 -0.04 -18.66
CA LEU A 172 23.64 -0.04 -17.58
C LEU A 172 24.33 -0.13 -16.21
N LEU A 173 25.32 -1.01 -16.05
CA LEU A 173 26.13 -1.12 -14.83
C LEU A 173 26.97 0.13 -14.52
N ASN A 174 27.30 0.96 -15.52
CA ASN A 174 27.94 2.24 -15.27
C ASN A 174 26.95 3.30 -14.78
N GLN A 175 25.67 3.18 -15.16
CA GLN A 175 24.60 4.09 -14.75
C GLN A 175 24.01 3.74 -13.38
N ILE A 176 24.18 2.50 -12.93
CA ILE A 176 23.64 2.01 -11.66
C ILE A 176 24.77 1.49 -10.79
N ASN A 177 24.80 1.85 -9.51
CA ASN A 177 25.81 1.35 -8.58
C ASN A 177 25.50 -0.10 -8.14
N TYR A 178 25.67 -1.05 -9.06
CA TYR A 178 25.45 -2.48 -8.87
C TYR A 178 26.77 -3.24 -9.05
N GLN A 179 27.07 -4.16 -8.11
CA GLN A 179 28.43 -4.70 -7.88
C GLN A 179 29.24 -5.05 -9.14
N ASN A 180 28.76 -5.99 -9.97
CA ASN A 180 29.42 -6.39 -11.21
C ASN A 180 28.50 -7.24 -12.10
N LYS A 181 28.95 -7.49 -13.35
CA LYS A 181 28.22 -8.26 -14.37
C LYS A 181 27.91 -9.71 -13.97
N HIS A 182 28.81 -10.38 -13.26
CA HIS A 182 28.61 -11.78 -12.85
C HIS A 182 27.54 -11.89 -11.77
N THR A 183 27.60 -11.04 -10.75
CA THR A 183 26.59 -10.95 -9.69
C THR A 183 25.23 -10.58 -10.28
N LEU A 184 25.18 -9.60 -11.18
CA LEU A 184 23.94 -9.22 -11.85
C LEU A 184 23.36 -10.39 -12.65
N SER A 185 24.16 -11.03 -13.49
CA SER A 185 23.69 -12.13 -14.34
C SER A 185 23.14 -13.30 -13.52
N ARG A 186 23.80 -13.64 -12.40
CA ARG A 186 23.35 -14.70 -11.49
C ARG A 186 22.04 -14.32 -10.79
N ALA A 187 21.95 -13.10 -10.24
CA ALA A 187 20.76 -12.61 -9.55
C ALA A 187 19.56 -12.51 -10.51
N PHE A 188 19.78 -11.95 -11.71
CA PHE A 188 18.77 -11.82 -12.75
C PHE A 188 18.24 -13.19 -13.19
N LYS A 189 19.13 -14.15 -13.47
CA LYS A 189 18.74 -15.51 -13.83
C LYS A 189 17.96 -16.21 -12.73
N SER A 190 18.35 -16.00 -11.47
CA SER A 190 17.64 -16.56 -10.31
C SER A 190 16.25 -15.97 -10.12
N TYR A 191 16.04 -14.70 -10.48
CA TYR A 191 14.77 -14.01 -10.29
C TYR A 191 13.80 -14.23 -11.45
N PHE A 192 14.26 -14.05 -12.70
CA PHE A 192 13.43 -14.15 -13.91
C PHE A 192 13.44 -15.54 -14.55
N ASN A 193 14.18 -16.51 -14.00
CA ASN A 193 14.37 -17.85 -14.54
C ASN A 193 14.90 -17.89 -15.99
N CYS A 194 15.56 -16.81 -16.44
CA CYS A 194 16.20 -16.73 -17.75
C CYS A 194 17.37 -15.72 -17.72
N SER A 195 18.30 -15.86 -18.66
CA SER A 195 19.42 -14.93 -18.80
C SER A 195 18.97 -13.59 -19.40
N ILE A 196 19.79 -12.55 -19.21
CA ILE A 196 19.52 -11.21 -19.77
C ILE A 196 19.32 -11.23 -21.30
N PRO A 197 20.14 -11.92 -22.11
CA PRO A 197 19.92 -12.01 -23.56
C PRO A 197 18.59 -12.71 -23.93
N GLU A 198 18.24 -13.79 -23.23
CA GLU A 198 16.97 -14.50 -23.42
C GLU A 198 15.79 -13.60 -23.05
N PHE A 199 15.90 -12.85 -21.96
CA PHE A 199 14.90 -11.89 -21.53
C PHE A 199 14.66 -10.80 -22.58
N ARG A 200 15.74 -10.18 -23.10
CA ARG A 200 15.65 -9.20 -24.21
C ARG A 200 14.95 -9.82 -25.43
N LYS A 201 15.35 -11.03 -25.84
CA LYS A 201 14.75 -11.72 -26.99
C LYS A 201 13.25 -11.98 -26.79
N LYS A 202 12.84 -12.43 -25.60
CA LYS A 202 11.44 -12.72 -25.25
C LYS A 202 10.55 -11.48 -25.25
N HIS A 203 11.12 -10.33 -24.91
CA HIS A 203 10.40 -9.06 -24.79
C HIS A 203 10.64 -8.09 -25.95
N SER A 204 11.36 -8.50 -26.99
CA SER A 204 11.55 -7.73 -28.21
C SER A 204 10.25 -7.62 -29.03
N ASN A 205 10.07 -6.46 -29.66
CA ASN A 205 8.96 -6.13 -30.57
C ASN A 205 8.90 -7.04 -31.81
N VAL A 206 10.00 -7.72 -32.12
CA VAL A 206 10.15 -8.55 -33.33
C VAL A 206 9.50 -9.93 -33.17
N ASN A 207 8.94 -10.27 -32.01
CA ASN A 207 8.27 -11.56 -31.82
C ASN A 207 6.88 -11.59 -32.52
N PRO A 208 6.71 -12.37 -33.63
CA PRO A 208 5.49 -12.35 -34.45
C PRO A 208 4.24 -12.88 -33.73
N GLU A 209 4.41 -13.73 -32.71
CA GLU A 209 3.30 -14.35 -31.97
C GLU A 209 2.59 -13.41 -30.99
N ARG A 210 3.00 -12.13 -30.91
CA ARG A 210 2.46 -11.16 -29.95
C ARG A 210 2.09 -9.82 -30.59
N LYS A 211 1.43 -9.85 -31.75
CA LYS A 211 0.77 -8.66 -32.31
C LYS A 211 -0.24 -8.13 -31.30
N ASN A 212 0.01 -6.94 -30.79
CA ASN A 212 -0.91 -6.24 -29.91
C ASN A 212 -2.02 -5.60 -30.78
N PRO A 213 -3.31 -5.91 -30.56
CA PRO A 213 -4.38 -5.34 -31.37
C PRO A 213 -4.62 -3.86 -31.08
N ILE A 214 -4.17 -3.36 -29.92
CA ILE A 214 -4.33 -1.96 -29.55
C ILE A 214 -3.29 -1.11 -30.27
N ARG A 215 -3.76 -0.11 -31.01
CA ARG A 215 -2.96 0.95 -31.62
C ARG A 215 -3.60 2.28 -31.28
N ILE A 216 -2.97 3.03 -30.39
CA ILE A 216 -3.42 4.36 -29.98
C ILE A 216 -2.26 5.34 -30.09
N GLU A 217 -2.54 6.54 -30.57
CA GLU A 217 -1.57 7.63 -30.66
C GLU A 217 -1.74 8.57 -29.46
N PRO A 218 -0.65 9.11 -28.91
CA PRO A 218 -0.73 10.06 -27.81
C PRO A 218 -0.97 11.50 -28.30
N SER A 219 -1.58 12.32 -27.45
CA SER A 219 -1.36 13.77 -27.50
C SER A 219 -0.11 14.13 -26.71
N ILE A 220 0.71 15.05 -27.22
CA ILE A 220 1.87 15.56 -26.50
C ILE A 220 1.49 16.87 -25.85
N GLU A 221 1.52 16.90 -24.52
CA GLU A 221 1.04 18.04 -23.74
C GLU A 221 2.01 18.40 -22.61
N LYS A 222 2.14 19.70 -22.34
CA LYS A 222 2.87 20.20 -21.19
C LYS A 222 1.90 20.37 -20.03
N ILE A 223 2.13 19.64 -18.94
CA ILE A 223 1.33 19.74 -17.72
C ILE A 223 2.05 20.53 -16.65
N SER A 224 1.28 21.21 -15.80
CA SER A 224 1.79 21.81 -14.56
C SER A 224 1.96 20.74 -13.49
N GLY A 225 2.75 21.04 -12.45
CA GLY A 225 2.93 20.12 -11.32
C GLY A 225 1.60 19.81 -10.65
N ILE A 226 1.35 18.55 -10.36
CA ILE A 226 0.09 18.08 -9.78
C ILE A 226 0.36 17.51 -8.40
N ARG A 227 -0.23 18.13 -7.38
CA ARG A 227 -0.22 17.61 -6.01
C ARG A 227 -1.34 16.61 -5.83
N ILE A 228 -1.03 15.43 -5.27
CA ILE A 228 -2.00 14.38 -4.99
C ILE A 228 -1.94 13.96 -3.52
N ALA A 229 -3.10 13.69 -2.92
CA ALA A 229 -3.18 12.85 -1.72
C ALA A 229 -3.46 11.42 -2.14
N TYR A 230 -2.71 10.48 -1.59
CA TYR A 230 -2.77 9.08 -2.01
C TYR A 230 -2.84 8.09 -0.85
N LEU A 231 -3.44 6.94 -1.14
CA LEU A 231 -3.34 5.72 -0.36
C LEU A 231 -2.47 4.74 -1.15
N LYS A 232 -1.54 4.09 -0.45
CA LYS A 232 -0.62 3.13 -1.06
C LYS A 232 -1.15 1.71 -0.89
N LEU A 233 -1.13 0.96 -1.98
CA LEU A 233 -1.25 -0.49 -1.99
C LEU A 233 0.15 -1.09 -2.22
N GLU A 234 0.57 -1.94 -1.32
CA GLU A 234 1.77 -2.77 -1.49
C GLU A 234 1.34 -4.19 -1.92
N ARG A 235 2.24 -5.16 -1.73
CA ARG A 235 1.98 -6.58 -1.94
C ARG A 235 0.67 -7.02 -1.28
N THR A 236 -0.15 -7.76 -2.02
CA THR A 236 -1.41 -8.33 -1.51
C THR A 236 -1.69 -9.69 -2.11
N ASN A 237 -2.30 -10.58 -1.32
CA ASN A 237 -2.74 -11.89 -1.80
C ASN A 237 -4.07 -11.82 -2.58
N ASN A 238 -4.75 -10.66 -2.57
CA ASN A 238 -5.98 -10.44 -3.33
C ASN A 238 -6.02 -8.98 -3.81
N VAL A 239 -5.48 -8.77 -5.01
CA VAL A 239 -5.33 -7.45 -5.64
C VAL A 239 -6.70 -6.81 -5.84
N SER A 240 -7.64 -7.52 -6.47
CA SER A 240 -8.99 -7.00 -6.75
C SER A 240 -9.71 -6.52 -5.48
N TYR A 241 -9.71 -7.33 -4.41
CA TYR A 241 -10.33 -6.93 -3.15
C TYR A 241 -9.65 -5.71 -2.53
N SER A 242 -8.32 -5.75 -2.42
CA SER A 242 -7.55 -4.68 -1.76
C SER A 242 -7.68 -3.36 -2.51
N TYR A 243 -7.62 -3.42 -3.84
CA TYR A 243 -7.84 -2.28 -4.73
C TYR A 243 -9.25 -1.71 -4.52
N SER A 244 -10.28 -2.57 -4.48
CA SER A 244 -11.67 -2.12 -4.25
C SER A 244 -11.87 -1.44 -2.89
N VAL A 245 -11.20 -1.89 -1.83
CA VAL A 245 -11.28 -1.30 -0.49
C VAL A 245 -10.65 0.09 -0.48
N LEU A 246 -9.46 0.24 -1.05
CA LEU A 246 -8.78 1.53 -1.12
C LEU A 246 -9.60 2.53 -1.94
N TRP A 247 -10.16 2.12 -3.09
CA TRP A 247 -11.00 3.00 -3.89
C TRP A 247 -12.24 3.46 -3.14
N LYS A 248 -12.89 2.58 -2.36
CA LYS A 248 -14.02 2.98 -1.50
C LYS A 248 -13.60 4.04 -0.48
N GLN A 249 -12.45 3.87 0.17
CA GLN A 249 -11.92 4.84 1.13
C GLN A 249 -11.62 6.19 0.47
N LEU A 250 -11.00 6.17 -0.72
CA LEU A 250 -10.68 7.37 -1.48
C LEU A 250 -11.94 8.12 -1.95
N LEU A 251 -12.97 7.39 -2.40
CA LEU A 251 -14.25 7.97 -2.80
C LEU A 251 -14.97 8.61 -1.61
N GLN A 252 -15.04 7.92 -0.47
CA GLN A 252 -15.62 8.48 0.76
C GLN A 252 -14.88 9.74 1.23
N PHE A 253 -13.55 9.75 1.13
CA PHE A 253 -12.73 10.93 1.40
C PHE A 253 -13.07 12.08 0.44
N SER A 254 -13.13 11.79 -0.87
CA SER A 254 -13.45 12.78 -1.90
C SER A 254 -14.83 13.40 -1.71
N GLU A 255 -15.84 12.59 -1.35
CA GLU A 255 -17.20 13.05 -1.05
C GLU A 255 -17.22 13.95 0.20
N LYS A 256 -16.59 13.51 1.29
CA LYS A 256 -16.54 14.26 2.55
C LYS A 256 -15.92 15.66 2.40
N HIS A 257 -14.96 15.81 1.48
CA HIS A 257 -14.25 17.07 1.23
C HIS A 257 -14.71 17.81 -0.04
N GLU A 258 -15.80 17.33 -0.67
CA GLU A 258 -16.37 17.90 -1.90
C GLU A 258 -15.33 18.04 -3.02
N LEU A 259 -14.39 17.11 -3.13
CA LEU A 259 -13.31 17.19 -4.11
C LEU A 259 -13.84 16.88 -5.52
N SER A 260 -14.77 15.93 -5.63
CA SER A 260 -15.38 15.55 -6.92
C SER A 260 -16.13 16.70 -7.58
N SER A 261 -16.91 17.47 -6.81
CA SER A 261 -17.69 18.61 -7.32
C SER A 261 -16.82 19.79 -7.73
N LYS A 262 -15.59 19.87 -7.21
CA LYS A 262 -14.58 20.89 -7.54
C LYS A 262 -13.71 20.53 -8.75
N GLY A 263 -14.02 19.42 -9.44
CA GLY A 263 -13.31 18.99 -10.65
C GLY A 263 -11.94 18.34 -10.39
N PHE A 264 -11.66 17.93 -9.15
CA PHE A 264 -10.43 17.19 -8.86
C PHE A 264 -10.47 15.79 -9.46
N LYS A 265 -9.35 15.37 -10.04
CA LYS A 265 -9.23 14.11 -10.76
C LYS A 265 -8.82 12.99 -9.81
N TYR A 266 -9.36 11.81 -10.03
CA TYR A 266 -8.85 10.59 -9.45
C TYR A 266 -7.62 10.12 -10.23
N VAL A 267 -6.59 9.72 -9.51
CA VAL A 267 -5.29 9.34 -10.06
C VAL A 267 -4.93 7.94 -9.57
N SER A 268 -4.35 7.12 -10.44
CA SER A 268 -3.63 5.92 -10.05
C SER A 268 -2.19 5.99 -10.56
N LEU A 269 -1.23 5.59 -9.76
CA LEU A 269 0.17 5.46 -10.14
C LEU A 269 0.60 4.03 -9.88
N THR A 270 1.13 3.38 -10.91
CA THR A 270 1.77 2.08 -10.76
C THR A 270 3.25 2.31 -10.55
N LEU A 271 3.79 1.80 -9.43
CA LEU A 271 5.21 1.92 -9.09
C LEU A 271 6.08 0.82 -9.73
N ASP A 272 5.44 -0.17 -10.32
CA ASP A 272 6.03 -1.37 -10.90
C ASP A 272 5.54 -1.59 -12.34
N TYR A 273 6.14 -2.54 -13.05
CA TYR A 273 5.75 -2.80 -14.43
C TYR A 273 4.98 -4.13 -14.53
N PRO A 274 3.67 -4.13 -14.87
CA PRO A 274 2.83 -5.34 -14.82
C PRO A 274 3.30 -6.53 -15.68
N TYR A 275 4.19 -6.32 -16.65
CA TYR A 275 4.79 -7.39 -17.45
C TYR A 275 6.09 -7.98 -16.88
N ILE A 276 6.66 -7.33 -15.87
CA ILE A 276 7.88 -7.73 -15.17
C ILE A 276 7.52 -8.22 -13.76
N THR A 277 6.73 -7.43 -13.04
CA THR A 277 6.37 -7.65 -11.65
C THR A 277 5.07 -8.46 -11.60
N PRO A 278 5.03 -9.58 -10.84
CA PRO A 278 3.80 -10.34 -10.63
C PRO A 278 2.69 -9.46 -10.02
N GLU A 279 1.44 -9.71 -10.39
CA GLU A 279 0.29 -8.88 -10.00
C GLU A 279 0.18 -8.72 -8.48
N GLU A 280 0.40 -9.79 -7.72
CA GLU A 280 0.36 -9.81 -6.27
C GLU A 280 1.48 -9.00 -5.60
N GLN A 281 2.54 -8.67 -6.35
CA GLN A 281 3.69 -7.88 -5.91
C GLN A 281 3.68 -6.45 -6.44
N CYS A 282 2.78 -6.12 -7.38
CA CYS A 282 2.65 -4.78 -7.92
C CYS A 282 2.20 -3.81 -6.83
N ARG A 283 2.88 -2.67 -6.76
CA ARG A 283 2.60 -1.58 -5.83
C ARG A 283 1.91 -0.46 -6.57
N PHE A 284 0.89 0.10 -5.94
CA PHE A 284 0.04 1.14 -6.51
C PHE A 284 -0.12 2.29 -5.53
N MET A 285 -0.28 3.49 -6.05
CA MET A 285 -0.80 4.64 -5.30
C MET A 285 -2.11 5.04 -5.96
N ILE A 286 -3.20 5.04 -5.21
CA ILE A 286 -4.46 5.61 -5.69
C ILE A 286 -4.71 6.90 -4.93
N GLY A 287 -5.17 7.92 -5.62
CA GLY A 287 -5.25 9.24 -5.04
C GLY A 287 -6.22 10.17 -5.74
N VAL A 288 -6.30 11.37 -5.21
CA VAL A 288 -7.07 12.47 -5.77
C VAL A 288 -6.19 13.69 -5.81
N THR A 289 -6.29 14.45 -6.91
CA THR A 289 -5.57 15.72 -7.04
C THR A 289 -6.06 16.70 -5.97
N LEU A 290 -5.14 17.47 -5.39
CA LEU A 290 -5.44 18.46 -4.36
C LEU A 290 -5.03 19.86 -4.83
N PRO A 291 -5.73 20.91 -4.39
CA PRO A 291 -5.21 22.26 -4.52
C PRO A 291 -4.01 22.43 -3.58
N GLN A 292 -3.10 23.35 -3.92
CA GLN A 292 -1.87 23.56 -3.17
C GLN A 292 -2.11 23.96 -1.70
N SER A 293 -3.22 24.65 -1.42
CA SER A 293 -3.62 25.09 -0.08
C SER A 293 -4.25 24.01 0.80
N PHE A 294 -4.50 22.80 0.29
CA PHE A 294 -5.20 21.76 1.06
C PHE A 294 -4.22 20.91 1.87
N GLU A 295 -4.42 20.84 3.19
CA GLU A 295 -3.66 19.93 4.04
C GLU A 295 -4.18 18.50 3.89
N ALA A 296 -3.28 17.56 3.60
CA ALA A 296 -3.68 16.16 3.48
C ALA A 296 -4.05 15.61 4.87
N PRO A 297 -5.13 14.82 4.98
CA PRO A 297 -5.52 14.24 6.26
C PRO A 297 -4.48 13.23 6.73
N LYS A 298 -4.46 12.98 8.05
CA LYS A 298 -3.69 11.87 8.62
C LYS A 298 -4.09 10.54 7.95
N GLY A 299 -3.09 9.74 7.59
CA GLY A 299 -3.26 8.45 6.90
C GLY A 299 -3.21 8.51 5.38
N PHE A 300 -3.16 9.71 4.78
CA PHE A 300 -2.86 9.89 3.35
C PHE A 300 -1.41 10.34 3.17
N GLY A 301 -0.72 9.72 2.20
CA GLY A 301 0.54 10.25 1.69
C GLY A 301 0.29 11.45 0.78
N VAL A 302 1.30 12.31 0.62
CA VAL A 302 1.28 13.38 -0.38
C VAL A 302 2.39 13.15 -1.37
N TYR A 303 2.06 13.22 -2.66
CA TYR A 303 3.03 13.10 -3.74
C TYR A 303 2.86 14.25 -4.72
N GLU A 304 3.96 14.68 -5.33
CA GLU A 304 3.97 15.74 -6.34
C GLU A 304 4.42 15.15 -7.67
N ILE A 305 3.50 15.14 -8.64
CA ILE A 305 3.79 14.81 -10.02
C ILE A 305 4.48 16.02 -10.64
N HIS A 306 5.67 15.80 -11.19
CA HIS A 306 6.50 16.88 -11.73
C HIS A 306 5.88 17.53 -12.96
N ALA A 307 6.02 18.86 -13.05
CA ALA A 307 5.68 19.59 -14.25
C ALA A 307 6.58 19.15 -15.42
N GLY A 308 6.04 19.18 -16.64
CA GLY A 308 6.82 18.90 -17.84
C GLY A 308 5.97 18.36 -18.98
N GLU A 309 6.64 17.83 -20.00
CA GLU A 309 5.98 17.21 -21.16
C GLU A 309 5.59 15.76 -20.87
N TYR A 310 4.40 15.40 -21.34
CA TYR A 310 3.82 14.07 -21.22
C TYR A 310 3.21 13.64 -22.56
N ALA A 311 3.36 12.37 -22.90
CA ALA A 311 2.54 11.70 -23.90
C ALA A 311 1.30 11.15 -23.20
N ILE A 312 0.12 11.64 -23.61
CA ILE A 312 -1.16 11.29 -23.00
C ILE A 312 -1.90 10.34 -23.95
N PHE A 313 -2.08 9.11 -23.50
CA PHE A 313 -2.82 8.07 -24.22
C PHE A 313 -4.23 7.95 -23.65
N ARG A 314 -5.23 8.34 -24.43
CA ARG A 314 -6.63 8.16 -24.06
C ARG A 314 -7.13 6.79 -24.49
N PHE A 315 -7.46 5.94 -23.52
CA PHE A 315 -8.04 4.63 -23.76
C PHE A 315 -9.51 4.59 -23.34
N LYS A 316 -10.35 4.02 -24.21
CA LYS A 316 -11.75 3.72 -23.94
C LYS A 316 -11.95 2.20 -23.95
N GLY A 317 -12.32 1.61 -22.83
CA GLY A 317 -12.53 0.17 -22.72
C GLY A 317 -12.37 -0.37 -21.30
N PHE A 318 -12.25 -1.69 -21.19
CA PHE A 318 -12.19 -2.37 -19.90
C PHE A 318 -10.82 -2.20 -19.23
N TYR A 319 -10.79 -2.02 -17.90
CA TYR A 319 -9.53 -1.88 -17.16
C TYR A 319 -8.58 -3.07 -17.29
N HIS A 320 -9.08 -4.30 -17.46
CA HIS A 320 -8.22 -5.47 -17.67
C HIS A 320 -7.43 -5.41 -19.00
N GLU A 321 -7.81 -4.52 -19.91
CA GLU A 321 -7.10 -4.29 -21.18
C GLU A 321 -6.01 -3.22 -21.08
N LEU A 322 -5.93 -2.46 -19.98
CA LEU A 322 -4.89 -1.44 -19.78
C LEU A 322 -3.48 -2.03 -19.91
N ASN A 323 -3.27 -3.28 -19.50
CA ASN A 323 -2.01 -3.98 -19.73
C ASN A 323 -1.64 -4.02 -21.22
N LYS A 324 -2.60 -4.34 -22.10
CA LYS A 324 -2.38 -4.30 -23.55
C LYS A 324 -2.04 -2.89 -24.03
N VAL A 325 -2.62 -1.85 -23.42
CA VAL A 325 -2.27 -0.46 -23.73
C VAL A 325 -0.83 -0.15 -23.36
N TYR A 326 -0.41 -0.46 -22.13
CA TYR A 326 0.99 -0.29 -21.69
C TYR A 326 1.98 -1.07 -22.56
N ARG A 327 1.60 -2.27 -23.00
CA ARG A 327 2.42 -3.03 -23.97
C ARG A 327 2.63 -2.24 -25.25
N HIS A 328 1.57 -1.66 -25.83
CA HIS A 328 1.70 -0.82 -27.03
C HIS A 328 2.57 0.40 -26.75
N ILE A 329 2.37 1.09 -25.63
CA ILE A 329 3.16 2.27 -25.26
C ILE A 329 4.66 1.93 -25.20
N TYR A 330 5.05 0.93 -24.41
CA TYR A 330 6.47 0.69 -24.11
C TYR A 330 7.20 -0.17 -25.14
N LEU A 331 6.48 -1.07 -25.80
CA LEU A 331 7.09 -1.94 -26.80
C LEU A 331 6.92 -1.36 -28.19
N ASP A 332 5.75 -0.89 -28.58
CA ASP A 332 5.53 -0.48 -29.96
C ASP A 332 5.87 1.00 -30.20
N TRP A 333 5.26 1.91 -29.43
CA TRP A 333 5.34 3.35 -29.67
C TRP A 333 6.65 3.97 -29.18
N LEU A 334 7.00 3.80 -27.89
CA LEU A 334 8.14 4.50 -27.28
C LEU A 334 9.47 4.23 -28.00
N PRO A 335 9.82 2.97 -28.37
CA PRO A 335 11.09 2.70 -29.05
C PRO A 335 11.19 3.34 -30.43
N THR A 336 10.08 3.44 -31.15
CA THR A 336 10.02 4.00 -32.52
C THR A 336 9.72 5.49 -32.56
N SER A 337 9.30 6.08 -31.44
CA SER A 337 9.05 7.52 -31.29
C SER A 337 10.33 8.35 -31.21
N ASP A 338 10.20 9.67 -31.35
CA ASP A 338 11.29 10.64 -31.12
C ASP A 338 11.53 10.94 -29.63
N TYR A 339 10.89 10.19 -28.73
CA TYR A 339 10.88 10.47 -27.29
C TYR A 339 11.51 9.33 -26.48
N THR A 340 12.09 9.70 -25.35
CA THR A 340 12.52 8.77 -24.29
C THR A 340 11.82 9.12 -22.98
N LEU A 341 11.79 8.17 -22.05
CA LEU A 341 11.22 8.39 -20.72
C LEU A 341 12.08 9.36 -19.92
N ARG A 342 11.47 10.44 -19.44
CA ARG A 342 12.13 11.39 -18.53
C ARG A 342 12.31 10.78 -17.14
N GLU A 343 11.29 10.08 -16.66
CA GLU A 343 11.28 9.40 -15.35
C GLU A 343 10.47 8.10 -15.44
N GLN A 344 10.54 7.27 -14.41
CA GLN A 344 9.92 5.94 -14.43
C GLN A 344 8.42 5.95 -14.13
N LEU A 345 7.97 6.90 -13.31
CA LEU A 345 6.62 6.89 -12.77
C LEU A 345 5.63 7.45 -13.78
N THR A 346 4.69 6.60 -14.18
CA THR A 346 3.53 6.97 -15.00
C THR A 346 2.28 7.01 -14.14
N PHE A 347 1.28 7.75 -14.59
CA PHE A 347 0.02 7.83 -13.87
C PHE A 347 -1.18 7.80 -14.80
N GLU A 348 -2.31 7.40 -14.25
CA GLU A 348 -3.59 7.33 -14.91
C GLU A 348 -4.53 8.34 -14.29
N THR A 349 -5.38 8.98 -15.10
CA THR A 349 -6.57 9.67 -14.58
C THR A 349 -7.84 9.08 -15.16
N TYR A 350 -8.85 8.91 -14.31
CA TYR A 350 -10.14 8.33 -14.68
C TYR A 350 -11.15 9.45 -14.95
N ILE A 351 -11.63 9.55 -16.20
CA ILE A 351 -12.55 10.63 -16.62
C ILE A 351 -13.99 10.35 -16.21
N ASN A 352 -14.38 9.08 -16.19
CA ASN A 352 -15.68 8.62 -15.77
C ASN A 352 -15.55 7.46 -14.77
N THR A 353 -16.67 7.00 -14.22
CA THR A 353 -16.68 6.09 -13.07
C THR A 353 -17.47 4.82 -13.36
N PRO A 354 -17.00 3.63 -12.92
CA PRO A 354 -17.69 2.35 -13.15
C PRO A 354 -19.07 2.26 -12.49
N GLN A 355 -19.38 3.12 -11.51
CA GLN A 355 -20.71 3.20 -10.89
C GLN A 355 -21.76 3.80 -11.84
N LYS A 356 -21.35 4.65 -12.78
CA LYS A 356 -22.25 5.44 -13.65
C LYS A 356 -22.06 5.15 -15.13
N THR A 357 -21.02 4.39 -15.49
CA THR A 357 -20.64 4.16 -16.88
C THR A 357 -20.38 2.67 -17.11
N PRO A 358 -20.93 2.07 -18.17
CA PRO A 358 -20.62 0.69 -18.54
C PRO A 358 -19.12 0.47 -18.69
N ALA A 359 -18.64 -0.72 -18.34
CA ALA A 359 -17.20 -1.01 -18.32
C ALA A 359 -16.51 -0.84 -19.68
N SER A 360 -17.21 -1.05 -20.80
CA SER A 360 -16.71 -0.83 -22.17
C SER A 360 -16.61 0.65 -22.55
N GLU A 361 -17.25 1.54 -21.79
CA GLU A 361 -17.32 2.98 -22.02
C GLU A 361 -16.42 3.76 -21.05
N LEU A 362 -15.66 3.07 -20.20
CA LEU A 362 -14.73 3.70 -19.26
C LEU A 362 -13.59 4.37 -20.02
N ILE A 363 -13.26 5.60 -19.63
CA ILE A 363 -12.22 6.41 -20.25
C ILE A 363 -11.10 6.66 -19.24
N THR A 364 -9.90 6.24 -19.62
CA THR A 364 -8.68 6.40 -18.83
C THR A 364 -7.64 7.14 -19.66
N ASP A 365 -7.08 8.21 -19.12
CA ASP A 365 -5.92 8.89 -19.69
C ASP A 365 -4.67 8.38 -19.00
N ILE A 366 -3.71 7.86 -19.77
CA ILE A 366 -2.41 7.37 -19.28
C ILE A 366 -1.34 8.41 -19.64
N TYR A 367 -0.63 8.89 -18.62
CA TYR A 367 0.38 9.94 -18.74
C TYR A 367 1.77 9.34 -18.66
N ILE A 368 2.52 9.44 -19.76
CA ILE A 368 3.89 8.94 -19.88
C ILE A 368 4.84 10.15 -19.88
N PRO A 369 5.71 10.32 -18.88
CA PRO A 369 6.63 11.45 -18.81
C PRO A 369 7.74 11.28 -19.84
N ILE A 370 7.85 12.25 -20.75
CA ILE A 370 8.75 12.15 -21.90
C ILE A 370 9.70 13.34 -21.99
N THR A 371 10.79 13.11 -22.72
CA THR A 371 11.68 14.13 -23.26
C THR A 371 12.12 13.73 -24.67
N LYS A 372 12.47 14.68 -25.52
CA LYS A 372 12.94 14.38 -26.87
C LYS A 372 14.29 13.65 -26.81
N LYS A 373 14.48 12.65 -27.67
CA LYS A 373 15.79 12.02 -27.87
C LYS A 373 16.75 13.09 -28.37
N GLU A 374 17.94 13.16 -27.77
CA GLU A 374 19.03 13.96 -28.33
C GLU A 374 19.47 13.28 -29.63
N THR A 375 19.36 14.01 -30.73
CA THR A 375 19.67 13.53 -32.08
C THR A 375 21.17 13.45 -32.34
#